data_AF-A0A7X3GF33-F1
#
_entry.id   AF-A0A7X3GF33-F1
#
_cell.length_a   1.000
_cell.length_b   1.000
_cell.length_c   1.000
_cell.angle_alpha   90.00
_cell.angle_beta   90.00
_cell.angle_gamma   90.00
#
_symmetry.space_group_name_H-M   'P 1'
#
loop_
_entity.id
_entity.type
_entity.pdbx_description
1 polymer ?
#
loop_
_entity_poly.entity_id
_entity_poly.type
_entity_poly.pdbx_seq_one_letter_code
_entity_poly.pdbx_strand_id
1 'polypeptide(L)'
;MMNESPYETARKLGITIDYCLLGKRIVGIYADLNGYQIVLNSMMDNDRQEDTVHLLIKHHNSDLRGVEKIVYRDKLAFGFNLLKGIDQINKTFLNSLPMLTFRNDKA
;
A
#
# COMPACT_ATOMS: atom_id res chain seq x y z
N MET A 1 -16.45 24.89 3.10
CA MET A 1 -16.23 23.58 3.74
C MET A 1 -14.73 23.38 3.80
N MET A 2 -14.13 23.26 4.98
CA MET A 2 -12.72 22.83 5.05
C MET A 2 -12.67 21.41 4.49
N ASN A 3 -11.91 21.21 3.40
CA ASN A 3 -11.62 19.86 2.94
C ASN A 3 -10.82 19.18 4.05
N GLU A 4 -11.43 18.18 4.68
CA GLU A 4 -10.77 17.37 5.69
C GLU A 4 -9.54 16.69 5.06
N SER A 5 -8.43 16.67 5.78
CA SER A 5 -7.20 16.06 5.28
C SER A 5 -7.42 14.56 5.01
N PRO A 6 -6.86 13.97 3.95
CA PRO A 6 -6.99 12.53 3.71
C PRO A 6 -6.43 11.69 4.85
N TYR A 7 -5.43 12.20 5.59
CA TYR A 7 -4.88 11.52 6.77
C TYR A 7 -5.90 11.44 7.92
N GLU A 8 -6.68 12.50 8.14
CA GLU A 8 -7.77 12.50 9.13
C GLU A 8 -8.90 11.57 8.71
N THR A 9 -9.22 11.56 7.43
CA THR A 9 -10.21 10.64 6.85
C THR A 9 -9.78 9.18 7.02
N ALA A 10 -8.52 8.84 6.71
CA ALA A 10 -7.98 7.50 6.92
C ALA A 10 -8.10 7.07 8.38
N ARG A 11 -7.75 7.95 9.32
CA ARG A 11 -7.87 7.70 10.77
C ARG A 11 -9.31 7.42 11.18
N LYS A 12 -10.29 8.20 10.70
CA LYS A 12 -11.72 7.98 10.99
C LYS A 12 -12.23 6.65 10.42
N LEU A 13 -11.69 6.21 9.30
CA LEU A 13 -12.01 4.93 8.66
C LEU A 13 -11.28 3.73 9.30
N GLY A 14 -10.41 3.96 10.30
CA GLY A 14 -9.60 2.92 10.91
C GLY A 14 -8.53 2.36 9.97
N ILE A 15 -8.06 3.18 9.02
CA ILE A 15 -6.97 2.84 8.11
C ILE A 15 -5.67 3.37 8.71
N THR A 16 -4.70 2.48 8.95
CA THR A 16 -3.36 2.87 9.36
C THR A 16 -2.55 3.32 8.15
N ILE A 17 -1.75 4.37 8.28
CA ILE A 17 -0.85 4.85 7.23
C ILE A 17 0.60 4.66 7.69
N ASP A 18 1.36 3.88 6.93
CA ASP A 18 2.77 3.60 7.16
C ASP A 18 3.62 4.14 6.00
N TYR A 19 4.90 4.39 6.27
CA TYR A 19 5.85 4.89 5.29
C TYR A 19 7.01 3.91 5.13
N CYS A 20 7.32 3.52 3.90
CA CYS A 20 8.38 2.56 3.60
C CYS A 20 9.09 2.90 2.28
N LEU A 21 10.31 2.39 2.10
CA LEU A 21 11.03 2.46 0.83
C LEU A 21 10.48 1.41 -0.13
N LEU A 22 9.53 1.79 -0.98
CA LEU A 22 8.83 0.90 -1.93
C LEU A 22 9.51 0.80 -3.32
N GLY A 23 10.77 1.22 -3.43
CA GLY A 23 11.49 1.31 -4.70
C GLY A 23 11.05 2.50 -5.57
N LYS A 24 11.51 2.58 -6.82
CA LYS A 24 11.33 3.79 -7.67
C LYS A 24 9.95 3.93 -8.32
N ARG A 25 9.20 2.83 -8.44
CA ARG A 25 7.98 2.75 -9.25
C ARG A 25 6.70 2.67 -8.45
N ILE A 26 6.72 2.10 -7.25
CA ILE A 26 5.53 1.99 -6.41
C ILE A 26 5.41 3.26 -5.59
N VAL A 27 4.22 3.84 -5.55
CA VAL A 27 3.96 5.08 -4.82
C VAL A 27 3.08 4.86 -3.59
N GLY A 28 2.23 3.83 -3.63
CA GLY A 28 1.52 3.38 -2.44
C GLY A 28 0.87 2.02 -2.63
N ILE A 29 0.55 1.38 -1.51
CA ILE A 29 -0.10 0.08 -1.42
C ILE A 29 -1.26 0.20 -0.44
N TYR A 30 -2.40 -0.39 -0.76
CA TYR A 30 -3.50 -0.63 0.16
C TYR A 30 -3.67 -2.14 0.34
N ALA A 31 -3.75 -2.60 1.58
CA ALA A 31 -3.93 -4.01 1.91
C ALA A 31 -4.71 -4.18 3.23
N ASP A 32 -5.27 -5.37 3.45
CA ASP A 32 -5.81 -5.80 4.75
C ASP A 32 -4.86 -6.83 5.36
N LEU A 33 -4.00 -6.36 6.27
CA LEU A 33 -2.94 -7.15 6.92
C LEU A 33 -3.19 -7.19 8.43
N ASN A 34 -4.35 -7.75 8.82
CA ASN A 34 -4.91 -7.67 10.18
C ASN A 34 -5.48 -6.29 10.51
N GLY A 35 -6.11 -5.66 9.53
CA GLY A 35 -6.53 -4.27 9.58
C GLY A 35 -6.16 -3.54 8.30
N TYR A 36 -6.98 -2.56 7.93
CA TYR A 36 -6.78 -1.79 6.72
C TYR A 36 -5.55 -0.91 6.84
N GLN A 37 -4.64 -1.04 5.89
CA GLN A 37 -3.37 -0.31 5.87
C GLN A 37 -3.12 0.32 4.51
N ILE A 38 -2.55 1.52 4.54
CA ILE A 38 -1.96 2.21 3.40
C ILE A 38 -0.47 2.34 3.66
N VAL A 39 0.37 1.78 2.80
CA VAL A 39 1.82 1.95 2.83
C VAL A 39 2.22 2.92 1.73
N LEU A 40 2.80 4.06 2.10
CA LEU A 40 3.27 5.09 1.17
C LEU A 40 4.77 5.00 0.95
N ASN A 41 5.22 5.37 -0.25
CA ASN A 41 6.64 5.47 -0.53
C ASN A 41 7.23 6.74 0.08
N SER A 42 8.17 6.59 1.01
CA SER A 42 8.82 7.71 1.72
C SER A 42 9.71 8.59 0.83
N MET A 43 10.05 8.14 -0.39
CA MET A 43 10.87 8.90 -1.34
C MET A 43 10.07 9.88 -2.21
N MET A 44 8.76 10.00 -1.97
CA MET A 44 7.88 10.89 -2.71
C MET A 44 7.74 12.25 -2.03
N ASP A 45 7.47 13.28 -2.81
CA ASP A 45 7.02 14.58 -2.29
C ASP A 45 5.64 14.47 -1.62
N ASN A 46 5.38 15.38 -0.68
CA ASN A 46 4.18 15.36 0.16
C ASN A 46 2.88 15.45 -0.65
N ASP A 47 2.86 16.25 -1.71
CA ASP A 47 1.67 16.44 -2.56
C ASP A 47 1.27 15.10 -3.21
N ARG A 48 2.24 14.38 -3.78
CA ARG A 48 1.98 13.06 -4.38
C ARG A 48 1.64 12.00 -3.34
N GLN A 49 2.17 12.09 -2.12
CA GLN A 49 1.75 11.22 -1.03
C GLN A 49 0.27 11.44 -0.73
N GLU A 50 -0.15 12.70 -0.57
CA GLU A 50 -1.53 13.08 -0.30
C GLU A 50 -2.50 12.59 -1.37
N ASP A 51 -2.18 12.81 -2.65
CA ASP A 51 -2.95 12.29 -3.80
C ASP A 51 -3.09 10.76 -3.76
N THR A 52 -2.01 10.08 -3.38
CA THR A 52 -1.98 8.61 -3.29
C THR A 52 -2.88 8.13 -2.16
N VAL A 53 -2.88 8.79 -1.00
CA VAL A 53 -3.80 8.48 0.11
C VAL A 53 -5.24 8.67 -0.33
N HIS A 54 -5.58 9.78 -0.99
CA HIS A 54 -6.92 10.00 -1.52
C HIS A 54 -7.38 8.86 -2.45
N LEU A 55 -6.52 8.43 -3.36
CA LEU A 55 -6.83 7.36 -4.31
C LEU A 55 -7.04 6.01 -3.61
N LEU A 56 -6.29 5.73 -2.56
CA LEU A 56 -6.39 4.50 -1.78
C LEU A 56 -7.58 4.50 -0.81
N ILE A 57 -7.95 5.65 -0.23
CA ILE A 57 -9.21 5.81 0.53
C ILE A 57 -10.41 5.60 -0.39
N LYS A 58 -10.38 6.14 -1.62
CA LYS A 58 -11.45 5.91 -2.59
C LYS A 58 -11.61 4.43 -2.92
N HIS A 59 -10.50 3.70 -3.00
CA HIS A 59 -10.51 2.24 -3.18
C HIS A 59 -11.11 1.51 -1.96
N HIS A 60 -10.73 1.92 -0.74
CA HIS A 60 -11.31 1.39 0.50
C HIS A 60 -12.83 1.55 0.56
N ASN A 61 -13.36 2.67 0.07
CA ASN A 61 -14.80 2.95 0.05
C ASN A 61 -15.54 2.38 -1.16
N SER A 62 -14.89 1.54 -1.98
CA SER A 62 -15.51 0.90 -3.14
C SER A 62 -15.96 -0.53 -2.82
N ASP A 63 -16.67 -1.15 -3.76
CA ASP A 63 -17.05 -2.57 -3.68
C ASP A 63 -15.84 -3.52 -3.63
N LEU A 64 -14.63 -3.03 -3.94
CA LEU A 64 -13.37 -3.76 -3.86
C LEU A 64 -12.66 -3.57 -2.50
N ARG A 65 -13.38 -3.12 -1.46
CA ARG A 65 -12.84 -3.02 -0.10
C ARG A 65 -12.22 -4.34 0.35
N GLY A 66 -11.02 -4.25 0.91
CA GLY A 66 -10.25 -5.43 1.37
C GLY A 66 -9.43 -6.11 0.27
N VAL A 67 -9.69 -5.81 -1.00
CA VAL A 67 -8.81 -6.25 -2.11
C VAL A 67 -7.57 -5.38 -2.14
N GLU A 68 -6.38 -6.01 -2.24
CA GLU A 68 -5.12 -5.29 -2.35
C GLU A 68 -5.09 -4.37 -3.58
N LYS A 69 -4.54 -3.17 -3.42
CA LYS A 69 -4.31 -2.23 -4.53
C LYS A 69 -2.92 -1.62 -4.45
N ILE A 70 -2.21 -1.67 -5.58
CA ILE A 70 -0.88 -1.08 -5.72
C ILE A 70 -0.95 0.05 -6.72
N VAL A 71 -0.43 1.21 -6.31
CA VAL A 71 -0.34 2.41 -7.13
C VAL A 71 1.08 2.55 -7.62
N TYR A 72 1.23 2.76 -8.93
CA TYR A 72 2.53 2.96 -9.58
C TYR A 72 2.65 4.41 -10.05
N ARG A 73 3.87 4.95 -10.00
CA ARG A 73 4.23 6.32 -10.41
C ARG A 73 3.75 6.66 -11.81
N ASP A 74 3.85 5.70 -12.74
CA ASP A 74 3.52 5.88 -14.15
C ASP A 74 2.04 5.55 -14.47
N LYS A 75 1.27 5.04 -13.50
CA LYS A 75 -0.14 4.63 -13.64
C LYS A 75 -1.12 5.50 -12.85
N LEU A 76 -0.71 6.68 -12.40
CA LEU A 76 -1.69 7.69 -11.98
C LEU A 76 -2.60 8.13 -13.16
N ALA A 77 -2.26 7.75 -14.40
CA ALA A 77 -3.21 7.60 -15.49
C ALA A 77 -4.02 6.29 -15.32
N PHE A 78 -5.30 6.42 -14.98
CA PHE A 78 -6.29 5.35 -14.85
C PHE A 78 -6.11 4.22 -15.87
N GLY A 79 -6.05 2.96 -15.41
CA GLY A 79 -6.03 1.81 -16.32
C GLY A 79 -5.95 0.47 -15.59
N PHE A 80 -7.11 -0.18 -15.41
CA PHE A 80 -7.26 -1.59 -15.09
C PHE A 80 -6.29 -2.43 -15.94
N ASN A 81 -5.24 -2.97 -15.33
CA ASN A 81 -4.49 -4.13 -15.82
C ASN A 81 -3.47 -4.54 -14.76
N LEU A 82 -3.91 -5.32 -13.77
CA LEU A 82 -3.03 -5.91 -12.75
C LEU A 82 -3.21 -7.43 -12.58
N LEU A 83 -3.83 -8.13 -13.54
CA LEU A 83 -3.90 -9.61 -13.51
C LEU A 83 -2.56 -10.30 -13.87
N LYS A 84 -1.48 -9.55 -14.16
CA LYS A 84 -0.14 -10.09 -14.42
C LYS A 84 0.91 -9.72 -13.36
N GLY A 85 0.54 -8.94 -12.33
CA GLY A 85 1.48 -8.43 -11.32
C GLY A 85 1.62 -9.29 -10.06
N ILE A 86 0.61 -10.10 -9.74
CA ILE A 86 0.55 -10.91 -8.51
C ILE A 86 1.77 -11.84 -8.39
N ASP A 87 2.27 -12.35 -9.51
CA ASP A 87 3.40 -13.28 -9.55
C ASP A 87 4.75 -12.63 -9.22
N GLN A 88 4.90 -11.32 -9.45
CA GLN A 88 6.13 -10.57 -9.12
C GLN A 88 6.12 -10.02 -7.69
N ILE A 89 4.95 -9.71 -7.14
CA ILE A 89 4.83 -9.24 -5.75
C ILE A 89 5.18 -10.38 -4.80
N ASN A 90 4.67 -11.59 -5.06
CA ASN A 90 5.06 -12.79 -4.29
C ASN A 90 6.57 -13.02 -4.30
N LYS A 91 7.24 -12.87 -5.46
CA LYS A 91 8.71 -13.02 -5.53
C LYS A 91 9.48 -11.92 -4.83
N THR A 92 8.94 -10.71 -4.74
CA THR A 92 9.64 -9.59 -4.10
C THR A 92 9.54 -9.70 -2.58
N PHE A 93 8.35 -9.99 -2.04
CA PHE A 93 8.14 -10.13 -0.60
C PHE A 93 8.74 -11.42 -0.01
N LEU A 94 8.72 -12.55 -0.74
CA LEU A 94 9.31 -13.81 -0.25
C LEU A 94 10.84 -13.81 -0.27
N ASN A 95 11.49 -13.00 -1.12
CA ASN A 95 12.96 -12.91 -1.17
C ASN A 95 13.54 -11.81 -0.25
N SER A 96 12.71 -10.95 0.34
CA SER A 96 13.14 -9.89 1.26
C SER A 96 12.85 -10.16 2.73
N LEU A 97 12.29 -11.32 3.08
CA LEU A 97 12.27 -11.77 4.47
C LEU A 97 13.65 -12.30 4.84
N PRO A 98 14.37 -11.71 5.81
CA PRO A 98 15.49 -12.41 6.41
C PRO A 98 14.94 -13.73 6.96
N MET A 99 15.58 -14.84 6.58
CA MET A 99 15.28 -16.15 7.13
C MET A 99 15.22 -16.04 8.66
N LEU A 100 14.01 -16.12 9.22
CA LEU A 100 13.83 -16.57 10.59
C LEU A 100 14.29 -18.02 10.60
N THR A 101 15.60 -18.23 10.74
CA THR A 101 16.16 -19.49 11.20
C THR A 101 15.53 -19.76 12.56
N PHE A 102 14.48 -20.57 12.57
CA PHE A 102 14.14 -21.34 13.76
C PHE A 102 15.33 -22.27 14.03
N ARG A 103 16.27 -21.82 14.85
CA ARG A 103 17.15 -22.74 15.58
C ARG A 103 16.27 -23.52 16.53
N ASN A 104 15.86 -24.70 16.09
CA ASN A 104 15.28 -25.70 16.95
C ASN A 104 16.44 -26.53 17.53
N ASP A 105 17.25 -25.92 18.39
CA ASP A 105 18.27 -26.65 19.15
C ASP A 105 17.62 -27.28 20.37
N LYS A 106 16.92 -28.41 20.14
CA LYS A 106 16.67 -29.46 21.13
C LYS A 106 16.74 -30.82 20.45
N ALA A 107 17.91 -31.42 20.50
CA ALA A 107 18.15 -32.87 20.53
C ALA A 107 19.55 -33.11 21.10
#